data_AF-A0AAJ7E4J1-F1
#
_entry.id   AF-A0AAJ7E4J1-F1
#
_cell.length_a   1.000
_cell.length_b   1.000
_cell.length_c   1.000
_cell.angle_alpha   90.00
_cell.angle_beta   90.00
_cell.angle_gamma   90.00
#
_symmetry.space_group_name_H-M   'P 1'
#
loop_
_entity.id
_entity.type
_entity.pdbx_description
1 polymer ?
#
loop_
_entity_poly.entity_id
_entity_poly.type
_entity_poly.pdbx_seq_one_letter_code
_entity_poly.pdbx_strand_id
1 'polypeptide(L)'
;MISLIMKNYHAPRLSLTRILNKKCLFYQTTPGLQLVTSFATDPCGKKGGGGGGGGKHTVTYKSYTPPQYKPHDKKNMDLNRPMSPHLTIYAPTLPAMTSIAQRITGVIVLSYAILVAFGSLFLPNGIDSYVSMIQSLDMGTFTIILLKMLLGAPFVYHYFNGIRYCAWNAGKWLELKDVYETARKSFILTAVFTVLFSLF
;
A
#
# COMPACT_ATOMS: atom_id res chain seq x y z
N MET A 1 29.48 36.00 -5.40
CA MET A 1 28.41 36.87 -4.88
C MET A 1 27.24 35.96 -4.51
N ILE A 2 26.96 35.81 -3.21
CA ILE A 2 25.72 35.32 -2.55
C ILE A 2 26.16 34.84 -1.17
N SER A 3 26.11 35.75 -0.20
CA SER A 3 26.07 35.42 1.21
C SER A 3 25.26 36.52 1.90
N LEU A 4 24.49 36.10 2.89
CA LEU A 4 23.72 36.90 3.86
C LEU A 4 22.35 37.42 3.40
N ILE A 5 21.33 36.58 3.60
CA ILE A 5 20.02 37.06 4.04
C ILE A 5 19.82 36.58 5.48
N MET A 6 20.12 37.47 6.42
CA MET A 6 19.59 37.44 7.78
C MET A 6 18.25 38.17 7.76
N LYS A 7 17.12 37.47 7.94
CA LYS A 7 15.91 37.97 8.62
C LYS A 7 14.82 36.91 8.64
N ASN A 8 14.55 36.37 9.83
CA ASN A 8 13.21 36.36 10.45
C ASN A 8 13.28 35.58 11.78
N TYR A 9 13.61 36.30 12.85
CA TYR A 9 13.41 35.82 14.22
C TYR A 9 11.91 35.86 14.54
N HIS A 10 11.22 34.75 14.33
CA HIS A 10 9.91 34.53 14.94
C HIS A 10 10.10 34.07 16.38
N ALA A 11 9.41 34.74 17.31
CA ALA A 11 9.41 34.41 18.74
C ALA A 11 9.06 32.92 18.98
N PRO A 12 9.66 32.27 19.99
CA PRO A 12 9.38 30.88 20.30
C PRO A 12 7.93 30.72 20.78
N ARG A 13 7.14 29.99 19.99
CA ARG A 13 5.77 29.61 20.32
C ARG A 13 5.82 28.49 21.35
N LEU A 14 5.52 28.81 22.62
CA LEU A 14 5.32 27.83 23.69
C LEU A 14 4.15 26.91 23.31
N SER A 15 4.40 25.63 23.02
CA SER A 15 3.35 24.66 22.70
C SER A 15 3.22 23.57 23.77
N LEU A 16 2.05 23.57 24.41
CA LEU A 16 1.37 22.56 25.25
C LEU A 16 2.18 21.65 26.19
N THR A 17 1.87 21.84 27.47
CA THR A 17 2.14 20.98 28.63
C THR A 17 1.45 19.61 28.50
N ARG A 18 2.23 18.53 28.53
CA ARG A 18 1.72 17.17 28.79
C ARG A 18 1.96 16.86 30.27
N ILE A 19 0.89 16.87 31.07
CA ILE A 19 0.98 16.50 32.49
C ILE A 19 1.03 14.98 32.57
N LEU A 20 2.23 14.43 32.75
CA LEU A 20 2.42 13.05 33.15
C LEU A 20 2.97 13.05 34.58
N ASN A 21 2.23 12.45 35.50
CA ASN A 21 2.70 12.05 36.83
C ASN A 21 3.17 13.23 37.74
N LYS A 22 2.29 14.21 37.98
CA LYS A 22 2.54 15.40 38.86
C LYS A 22 3.87 16.12 38.61
N LYS A 23 4.37 16.10 37.37
CA LYS A 23 5.56 16.84 36.95
C LYS A 23 5.21 17.67 35.72
N CYS A 24 5.18 18.99 35.86
CA CYS A 24 5.12 19.90 34.72
C CYS A 24 6.48 19.91 34.03
N LEU A 25 6.57 19.25 32.88
CA LEU A 25 7.75 19.30 32.01
C LEU A 25 7.56 20.42 30.99
N PHE A 26 8.33 21.49 31.14
CA PHE A 26 8.45 22.52 30.11
C PHE A 26 9.62 22.17 29.21
N TYR A 27 9.34 21.94 27.93
CA TYR A 27 10.34 21.76 26.89
C TYR A 27 10.56 23.10 26.18
N GLN A 28 11.73 23.70 26.40
CA GLN A 28 12.18 24.81 25.57
C GLN A 28 13.17 24.28 24.54
N THR A 29 12.76 24.28 23.28
CA THR A 29 13.61 23.88 22.16
C THR A 29 14.46 25.08 21.74
N THR A 30 15.67 25.17 22.29
CA THR A 30 16.73 26.07 21.78
C THR A 30 17.62 25.24 20.83
N PRO A 31 18.12 25.78 19.70
CA PRO A 31 19.04 25.03 18.85
C PRO A 31 20.27 24.59 19.65
N GLY A 32 20.47 23.28 19.81
CA GLY A 32 21.61 22.69 20.52
C GLY A 32 21.43 22.39 22.01
N LEU A 33 20.34 22.82 22.66
CA LEU A 33 20.11 22.53 24.08
C LEU A 33 18.61 22.27 24.34
N GLN A 34 18.27 21.03 24.71
CA GLN A 34 16.95 20.66 25.19
C GLN A 34 16.91 20.94 26.70
N LEU A 35 16.20 22.00 27.10
CA LEU A 35 16.04 22.33 28.52
C LEU A 35 14.94 21.43 29.10
N VAL A 36 15.33 20.40 29.85
CA VAL A 36 14.39 19.60 30.64
C VAL A 36 14.38 20.15 32.06
N THR A 37 13.45 21.07 32.33
CA THR A 37 13.21 21.52 33.71
C THR A 37 12.30 20.51 34.39
N SER A 38 12.80 19.86 35.44
CA SER A 38 11.95 19.06 36.34
C SER A 38 11.76 19.87 37.61
N PHE A 39 10.52 20.27 37.88
CA PHE A 39 10.19 20.96 39.13
C PHE A 39 10.08 19.89 40.24
N ALA A 40 10.85 20.06 41.31
CA ALA A 40 10.78 19.17 42.48
C ALA A 40 9.47 19.38 43.28
N THR A 41 8.78 20.50 43.07
CA THR A 41 7.50 20.85 43.70
C THR A 41 6.61 21.60 42.71
N ASP A 42 5.29 21.40 42.81
CA ASP A 42 4.29 22.06 41.96
C ASP A 42 4.48 23.59 41.97
N PRO A 43 4.73 24.25 40.81
CA PRO A 43 4.87 25.71 40.75
C PRO A 43 3.53 26.45 41.00
N CYS A 44 2.41 25.72 41.13
CA CYS A 44 1.07 26.26 41.37
C CYS A 44 0.47 25.82 42.71
N GLY A 45 1.30 25.46 43.71
CA GLY A 45 0.83 24.88 44.96
C GLY A 45 1.24 25.62 46.24
N LYS A 46 0.58 26.75 46.53
CA LYS A 46 0.22 27.34 47.84
C LYS A 46 0.56 28.83 47.97
N LYS A 47 -0.51 29.63 48.09
CA LYS A 47 -0.50 30.95 48.74
C LYS A 47 -0.18 30.76 50.23
N GLY A 48 0.75 31.55 50.75
CA GLY A 48 0.85 31.84 52.18
C GLY A 48 2.24 31.64 52.76
N GLY A 49 2.80 32.73 53.29
CA GLY A 49 3.92 32.70 54.23
C GLY A 49 5.14 33.45 53.74
N GLY A 50 5.30 34.69 54.21
CA GLY A 50 6.55 35.44 54.08
C GLY A 50 7.71 34.70 54.76
N GLY A 51 8.84 34.67 54.08
CA GLY A 51 10.08 34.06 54.56
C GLY A 51 11.11 34.07 53.44
N GLY A 52 12.02 35.04 53.47
CA GLY A 52 13.15 35.13 52.54
C GLY A 52 14.06 33.92 52.69
N GLY A 53 13.83 32.90 51.89
CA GLY A 53 14.70 31.73 51.74
C GLY A 53 14.86 31.43 50.27
N GLY A 54 15.97 31.88 49.68
CA GLY A 54 16.32 31.63 48.28
C GLY A 54 16.47 30.13 48.01
N GLY A 55 15.36 29.46 47.67
CA GLY A 55 15.38 28.11 47.15
C GLY A 55 16.17 28.10 45.85
N LYS A 56 17.38 27.55 45.89
CA LYS A 56 18.26 27.43 44.72
C LYS A 56 17.55 26.56 43.67
N HIS A 57 17.04 27.19 42.62
CA HIS A 57 16.51 26.49 41.45
C HIS A 57 17.69 25.85 40.70
N THR A 58 17.97 24.59 40.98
CA THR A 58 19.00 23.83 40.25
C THR A 58 18.44 23.42 38.89
N VAL A 59 18.77 24.18 37.86
CA VAL A 59 18.48 23.81 36.46
C VAL A 59 19.57 22.84 36.01
N THR A 60 19.25 21.56 35.90
CA THR A 60 20.17 20.55 35.35
C THR A 60 20.09 20.57 33.82
N TYR A 61 21.14 21.05 33.17
CA TYR A 61 21.28 20.98 31.71
C TYR A 61 21.84 19.61 31.32
N LYS A 62 21.14 18.89 30.43
CA LYS A 62 21.71 17.73 29.73
C LYS A 62 22.08 18.17 28.32
N SER A 63 23.30 17.83 27.89
CA SER A 63 23.71 18.07 26.50
C SER A 63 22.81 17.28 25.55
N TYR A 64 22.37 17.91 24.46
CA TYR A 64 21.59 17.23 23.44
C TYR A 64 22.51 16.27 22.68
N THR A 65 22.23 14.97 22.80
CA THR A 65 22.80 13.96 21.90
C THR A 65 21.78 13.63 20.82
N PRO A 66 22.13 13.71 19.53
CA PRO A 66 21.22 13.30 18.48
C PRO A 66 20.87 11.83 18.67
N PRO A 67 19.58 11.44 18.54
CA PRO A 67 19.22 10.04 18.63
C PRO A 67 19.95 9.24 17.57
N GLN A 68 20.48 8.08 17.94
CA GLN A 68 21.08 7.14 16.99
C GLN A 68 20.03 6.77 15.94
N TYR A 69 20.38 6.92 14.66
CA TYR A 69 19.49 6.55 13.57
C TYR A 69 19.23 5.03 13.63
N LYS A 70 17.98 4.66 13.87
CA LYS A 70 17.50 3.29 13.72
C LYS A 70 16.63 3.21 12.47
N PRO A 71 16.78 2.16 11.64
CA PRO A 71 15.83 1.89 10.56
C PRO A 71 14.40 1.86 11.09
N HIS A 72 13.47 2.46 10.35
CA HIS A 72 12.06 2.58 10.73
C HIS A 72 11.43 1.24 11.13
N ASP A 73 11.70 0.19 10.34
CA ASP A 73 11.08 -1.11 10.55
C ASP A 73 11.63 -1.80 11.79
N LYS A 74 12.96 -1.76 11.98
CA LYS A 74 13.59 -2.25 13.22
C LYS A 74 13.02 -1.54 14.45
N LYS A 75 12.85 -0.22 14.38
CA LYS A 75 12.23 0.55 15.47
C LYS A 75 10.79 0.11 15.74
N ASN A 76 9.98 -0.17 14.73
CA ASN A 76 8.59 -0.60 14.92
C ASN A 76 8.47 -2.04 15.41
N MET A 77 9.37 -2.92 14.97
CA MET A 77 9.51 -4.29 15.47
C MET A 77 9.94 -4.29 16.94
N ASP A 78 10.98 -3.52 17.30
CA ASP A 78 11.43 -3.34 18.69
C ASP A 78 10.30 -2.86 19.61
N LEU A 79 9.39 -2.04 19.08
CA LEU A 79 8.26 -1.45 19.81
C LEU A 79 6.97 -2.30 19.75
N ASN A 80 6.97 -3.46 19.07
CA ASN A 80 5.81 -4.32 18.87
C ASN A 80 4.55 -3.57 18.41
N ARG A 81 4.71 -2.64 17.45
CA ARG A 81 3.57 -1.86 16.94
C ARG A 81 2.70 -2.74 16.04
N PRO A 82 1.39 -2.85 16.30
CA PRO A 82 0.50 -3.60 15.43
C PRO A 82 0.34 -2.89 14.07
N MET A 83 0.19 -3.68 13.01
CA MET A 83 -0.15 -3.16 11.68
C MET A 83 -1.64 -2.79 11.65
N SER A 84 -1.97 -1.62 11.12
CA SER A 84 -3.37 -1.25 10.91
C SER A 84 -4.05 -2.24 9.95
N PRO A 85 -5.33 -2.59 10.18
CA PRO A 85 -6.07 -3.42 9.22
C PRO A 85 -6.13 -2.70 7.86
N HIS A 86 -6.02 -3.47 6.77
CA HIS A 86 -5.91 -2.92 5.41
C HIS A 86 -6.89 -3.63 4.46
N LEU A 87 -6.59 -4.84 3.99
CA LEU A 87 -7.45 -5.57 3.04
C LEU A 87 -8.82 -5.93 3.63
N THR A 88 -8.90 -6.16 4.94
CA THR A 88 -10.12 -6.58 5.62
C THR A 88 -11.13 -5.46 5.81
N ILE A 89 -10.70 -4.19 5.76
CA ILE A 89 -11.56 -3.03 6.02
C ILE A 89 -11.76 -2.13 4.78
N TYR A 90 -10.95 -2.30 3.74
CA TYR A 90 -11.02 -1.46 2.56
C TYR A 90 -12.19 -1.86 1.65
N ALA A 91 -13.00 -0.90 1.22
CA ALA A 91 -14.13 -1.16 0.34
C ALA A 91 -13.65 -1.56 -1.07
N PRO A 92 -14.17 -2.66 -1.65
CA PRO A 92 -13.77 -3.10 -2.99
C PRO A 92 -14.25 -2.08 -4.04
N THR A 93 -13.31 -1.54 -4.82
CA THR A 93 -13.61 -0.62 -5.94
C THR A 93 -13.40 -1.33 -7.28
N LEU A 94 -14.14 -0.94 -8.31
CA LEU A 94 -14.03 -1.54 -9.65
C LEU A 94 -12.59 -1.52 -10.19
N PRO A 95 -11.82 -0.40 -10.11
CA PRO A 95 -10.45 -0.38 -10.60
C PRO A 95 -9.52 -1.32 -9.80
N ALA A 96 -9.68 -1.39 -8.48
CA ALA A 96 -8.91 -2.33 -7.66
C ALA A 96 -9.20 -3.79 -8.04
N MET A 97 -10.46 -4.15 -8.24
CA MET A 97 -10.86 -5.49 -8.65
C MET A 97 -10.33 -5.85 -10.05
N THR A 98 -10.38 -4.91 -11.00
CA THR A 98 -9.79 -5.15 -12.34
C THR A 98 -8.29 -5.41 -12.30
N SER A 99 -7.58 -4.79 -11.35
CA SER A 99 -6.14 -5.03 -11.16
C SER A 99 -5.86 -6.41 -10.58
N ILE A 100 -6.64 -6.85 -9.61
CA ILE A 100 -6.54 -8.21 -9.05
C ILE A 100 -6.83 -9.24 -10.15
N ALA A 101 -7.93 -9.05 -10.88
CA ALA A 101 -8.30 -9.93 -11.98
C ALA A 101 -7.22 -10.00 -13.08
N GLN A 102 -6.53 -8.89 -13.40
CA GLN A 102 -5.43 -8.91 -14.38
C GLN A 102 -4.28 -9.80 -13.93
N ARG A 103 -3.94 -9.76 -12.63
CA ARG A 103 -2.88 -10.60 -12.06
C ARG A 103 -3.28 -12.07 -12.05
N ILE A 104 -4.49 -12.37 -11.60
CA ILE A 104 -5.01 -13.75 -11.55
C ILE A 104 -5.06 -14.34 -12.97
N THR A 105 -5.67 -13.63 -13.92
CA THR A 105 -5.73 -14.09 -15.32
C THR A 105 -4.35 -14.21 -15.96
N GLY A 106 -3.39 -13.36 -15.58
CA GLY A 106 -2.00 -13.48 -16.05
C GLY A 106 -1.32 -14.75 -15.56
N VAL A 107 -1.50 -15.12 -14.29
CA VAL A 107 -1.00 -16.39 -13.75
C VAL A 107 -1.66 -17.58 -14.45
N ILE A 108 -2.97 -17.51 -14.69
CA ILE A 108 -3.71 -18.55 -15.39
C ILE A 108 -3.19 -18.73 -16.83
N VAL A 109 -3.08 -17.65 -17.61
CA VAL A 109 -2.59 -17.71 -18.99
C VAL A 109 -1.14 -18.18 -19.05
N LEU A 110 -0.29 -17.73 -18.11
CA LEU A 110 1.08 -18.24 -17.99
C LEU A 110 1.10 -19.74 -17.70
N SER A 111 0.22 -20.23 -16.82
CA SER A 111 0.11 -21.66 -16.54
C SER A 111 -0.26 -22.47 -17.79
N TYR A 112 -1.13 -21.95 -18.66
CA TYR A 112 -1.47 -22.58 -19.93
C TYR A 112 -0.24 -22.69 -20.84
N ALA A 113 0.52 -21.60 -20.97
CA ALA A 113 1.74 -21.58 -21.78
C ALA A 113 2.79 -22.58 -21.26
N ILE A 114 2.99 -22.64 -19.94
CA ILE A 114 3.91 -23.60 -19.31
C ILE A 114 3.43 -25.02 -19.53
N LEU A 115 2.14 -25.32 -19.32
CA LEU A 115 1.58 -26.66 -19.52
C LEU A 115 1.75 -27.15 -20.96
N VAL A 116 1.51 -26.29 -21.95
CA VAL A 116 1.71 -26.64 -23.36
C VAL A 116 3.19 -26.80 -23.69
N ALA A 117 4.06 -25.91 -23.19
CA ALA A 117 5.51 -25.98 -23.45
C ALA A 117 6.14 -27.25 -22.85
N PHE A 118 5.86 -27.55 -21.57
CA PHE A 118 6.36 -28.75 -20.91
C PHE A 118 5.66 -30.00 -21.46
N GLY A 119 4.36 -29.93 -21.74
CA GLY A 119 3.64 -31.02 -22.40
C GLY A 119 4.30 -31.41 -23.73
N SER A 120 4.59 -30.44 -24.60
CA SER A 120 5.26 -30.69 -25.88
C SER A 120 6.69 -31.22 -25.73
N LEU A 121 7.36 -30.96 -24.61
CA LEU A 121 8.74 -31.40 -24.39
C LEU A 121 8.82 -32.82 -23.79
N PHE A 122 7.90 -33.17 -22.90
CA PHE A 122 7.96 -34.42 -22.13
C PHE A 122 6.99 -35.50 -22.62
N LEU A 123 5.96 -35.13 -23.38
CA LEU A 123 5.00 -36.10 -23.90
C LEU A 123 5.50 -36.71 -25.22
N PRO A 124 5.40 -38.03 -25.40
CA PRO A 124 5.94 -38.72 -26.57
C PRO A 124 5.05 -38.61 -27.82
N ASN A 125 3.76 -38.26 -27.66
CA ASN A 125 2.80 -38.25 -28.76
C ASN A 125 2.60 -36.84 -29.32
N GLY A 126 2.13 -36.76 -30.57
CA GLY A 126 1.72 -35.49 -31.18
C GLY A 126 0.38 -34.96 -30.63
N ILE A 127 0.09 -33.70 -30.91
CA ILE A 127 -1.14 -33.03 -30.45
C ILE A 127 -2.41 -33.73 -30.92
N ASP A 128 -2.38 -34.34 -32.11
CA ASP A 128 -3.52 -35.06 -32.71
C ASP A 128 -4.00 -36.24 -31.85
N SER A 129 -3.07 -36.93 -31.18
CA SER A 129 -3.38 -38.05 -30.29
C SER A 129 -4.16 -37.56 -29.05
N TYR A 130 -3.76 -36.41 -28.49
CA TYR A 130 -4.44 -35.81 -27.35
C TYR A 130 -5.79 -35.22 -27.72
N VAL A 131 -5.91 -34.60 -28.91
CA VAL A 131 -7.20 -34.11 -29.43
C VAL A 131 -8.17 -35.28 -29.63
N SER A 132 -7.72 -36.37 -30.25
CA SER A 132 -8.55 -37.57 -30.46
C SER A 132 -9.01 -38.20 -29.14
N MET A 133 -8.12 -38.22 -28.13
CA MET A 133 -8.46 -38.68 -26.78
C MET A 133 -9.53 -37.80 -26.13
N ILE A 134 -9.43 -36.48 -26.24
CA ILE A 134 -10.44 -35.55 -25.71
C ILE A 134 -11.77 -35.72 -26.45
N GLN A 135 -11.73 -35.93 -27.78
CA GLN A 135 -12.92 -36.20 -28.58
C GLN A 135 -13.60 -37.52 -28.20
N SER A 136 -12.83 -38.55 -27.84
CA SER A 136 -13.39 -39.85 -27.40
C SER A 136 -14.12 -39.80 -26.04
N LEU A 137 -14.00 -38.70 -25.30
CA LEU A 137 -14.78 -38.49 -24.06
C LEU A 137 -16.25 -38.20 -24.32
N ASP A 138 -16.66 -38.02 -25.58
CA ASP A 138 -18.05 -37.81 -26.04
C ASP A 138 -18.84 -36.81 -25.18
N MET A 139 -18.20 -35.67 -24.91
CA MET A 139 -18.80 -34.61 -24.12
C MET A 139 -19.92 -33.92 -24.91
N GLY A 140 -21.07 -33.72 -24.26
CA GLY A 140 -22.19 -32.99 -24.87
C GLY A 140 -21.79 -31.58 -25.33
N THR A 141 -22.43 -31.10 -26.40
CA THR A 141 -22.12 -29.80 -27.03
C THR A 141 -22.14 -28.63 -26.04
N PHE A 142 -23.08 -28.64 -25.10
CA PHE A 142 -23.17 -27.62 -24.04
C PHE A 142 -21.92 -27.61 -23.14
N THR A 143 -21.44 -28.79 -22.74
CA THR A 143 -20.24 -28.94 -21.90
C THR A 143 -18.99 -28.45 -22.63
N ILE A 144 -18.89 -28.74 -23.94
CA ILE A 144 -17.77 -28.27 -24.77
C ILE A 144 -17.75 -26.75 -24.86
N ILE A 145 -18.91 -26.12 -25.11
CA ILE A 145 -19.04 -24.65 -25.14
C ILE A 145 -18.65 -24.06 -23.78
N LEU A 146 -19.15 -24.62 -22.68
CA LEU A 146 -18.80 -24.13 -21.34
C LEU A 146 -17.29 -24.23 -21.07
N LEU A 147 -16.65 -25.34 -21.48
CA LEU A 147 -15.20 -25.51 -21.32
C LEU A 147 -14.41 -24.50 -22.16
N LYS A 148 -14.81 -24.28 -23.41
CA LYS A 148 -14.24 -23.24 -24.29
C LYS A 148 -14.37 -21.85 -23.67
N MET A 149 -15.55 -21.52 -23.12
CA MET A 149 -15.79 -20.26 -22.40
C MET A 149 -14.88 -20.12 -21.18
N LEU A 150 -14.80 -21.15 -20.35
CA LEU A 150 -14.03 -21.14 -19.10
C LEU A 150 -12.53 -20.97 -19.35
N LEU A 151 -11.99 -21.66 -20.36
CA LEU A 151 -10.59 -21.58 -20.73
C LEU A 151 -10.27 -20.30 -21.53
N GLY A 152 -11.22 -19.82 -22.34
CA GLY A 152 -11.07 -18.62 -23.16
C GLY A 152 -11.20 -17.32 -22.39
N ALA A 153 -12.08 -17.24 -21.38
CA ALA A 153 -12.37 -16.00 -20.65
C ALA A 153 -11.13 -15.35 -20.01
N PRO A 154 -10.23 -16.09 -19.31
CA PRO A 154 -9.02 -15.52 -18.75
C PRO A 154 -8.10 -14.91 -19.79
N PHE A 155 -7.96 -15.56 -20.95
CA PHE A 155 -7.11 -15.08 -22.05
C PHE A 155 -7.64 -13.78 -22.64
N VAL A 156 -8.93 -13.76 -23.00
CA VAL A 156 -9.59 -12.59 -23.60
C VAL A 156 -9.58 -11.40 -22.63
N TYR A 157 -9.88 -11.63 -21.35
CA TYR A 157 -9.83 -10.59 -20.33
C TYR A 157 -8.42 -10.02 -20.18
N HIS A 158 -7.42 -10.89 -20.02
CA HIS A 158 -6.03 -10.49 -19.83
C HIS A 158 -5.52 -9.64 -20.99
N TYR A 159 -5.93 -9.99 -22.22
CA TYR A 159 -5.57 -9.26 -23.42
C TYR A 159 -6.18 -7.84 -23.46
N PHE A 160 -7.51 -7.72 -23.37
CA PHE A 160 -8.16 -6.42 -23.50
C PHE A 160 -7.91 -5.49 -22.31
N ASN A 161 -7.91 -6.02 -21.09
CA ASN A 161 -7.55 -5.24 -19.91
C ASN A 161 -6.04 -4.95 -19.90
N GLY A 162 -5.21 -5.79 -20.52
CA GLY A 162 -3.79 -5.51 -20.79
C GLY A 162 -3.58 -4.30 -21.70
N ILE A 163 -4.36 -4.17 -22.78
CA ILE A 163 -4.33 -2.97 -23.65
C ILE A 163 -4.64 -1.70 -22.84
N ARG A 164 -5.60 -1.77 -21.92
CA ARG A 164 -5.89 -0.65 -21.01
C ARG A 164 -4.67 -0.26 -20.16
N TYR A 165 -3.94 -1.22 -19.61
CA TYR A 165 -2.70 -0.95 -18.87
C TYR A 165 -1.60 -0.38 -19.77
N CYS A 166 -1.47 -0.84 -21.01
CA CYS A 166 -0.55 -0.23 -21.98
C CYS A 166 -0.91 1.23 -22.25
N ALA A 167 -2.20 1.57 -22.36
CA ALA A 167 -2.65 2.95 -22.50
C ALA A 167 -2.35 3.80 -21.26
N TRP A 168 -2.50 3.25 -20.06
CA TRP A 168 -2.11 3.91 -18.81
C TRP A 168 -0.60 4.18 -18.74
N ASN A 169 0.23 3.24 -19.18
CA ASN A 169 1.68 3.43 -19.29
C ASN A 169 2.05 4.52 -20.30
N ALA A 170 1.21 4.74 -21.31
CA ALA A 170 1.34 5.85 -22.27
C ALA A 170 0.74 7.18 -21.76
N GLY A 171 0.29 7.24 -20.50
CA GLY A 171 -0.28 8.45 -19.90
C GLY A 171 -1.73 8.76 -20.31
N LYS A 172 -2.47 7.79 -20.87
CA LYS A 172 -3.86 7.95 -21.31
C LYS A 172 -4.85 7.39 -20.28
N TRP A 173 -6.08 7.93 -20.25
CA TRP A 173 -7.20 7.45 -19.41
C TRP A 173 -6.90 7.39 -17.90
N LEU A 174 -6.24 8.43 -17.37
CA LEU A 174 -5.89 8.55 -15.95
C LEU A 174 -6.91 9.35 -15.13
N GLU A 175 -7.91 9.96 -15.77
CA GLU A 175 -9.02 10.58 -15.07
C GLU A 175 -9.93 9.51 -14.44
N LEU A 176 -10.50 9.81 -13.27
CA LEU A 176 -11.30 8.83 -12.53
C LEU A 176 -12.50 8.33 -13.35
N LYS A 177 -13.15 9.20 -14.13
CA LYS A 177 -14.24 8.82 -15.03
C LYS A 177 -13.76 7.80 -16.07
N ASP A 178 -12.66 8.09 -16.75
CA ASP A 178 -12.09 7.22 -17.78
C ASP A 178 -11.66 5.87 -17.21
N VAL A 179 -11.09 5.84 -16.01
CA VAL A 179 -10.67 4.60 -15.34
C VAL A 179 -11.85 3.66 -15.12
N TYR A 180 -13.01 4.19 -14.72
CA TYR A 180 -14.24 3.40 -14.53
C TYR A 180 -14.88 3.00 -15.86
N GLU A 181 -14.91 3.89 -16.86
CA GLU A 181 -15.47 3.58 -18.17
C GLU A 181 -14.67 2.51 -18.90
N THR A 182 -13.35 2.65 -18.93
CA THR A 182 -12.44 1.69 -19.56
C THR A 182 -12.46 0.33 -18.84
N ALA A 183 -12.66 0.30 -17.52
CA ALA A 183 -12.90 -0.94 -16.77
C ALA A 183 -14.19 -1.65 -17.21
N ARG A 184 -15.30 -0.92 -17.37
CA ARG A 184 -16.56 -1.52 -17.85
C ARG A 184 -16.43 -2.03 -19.28
N LYS A 185 -15.79 -1.24 -20.15
CA LYS A 185 -15.52 -1.60 -21.55
C LYS A 185 -14.69 -2.88 -21.65
N SER A 186 -13.66 -3.06 -20.82
CA SER A 186 -12.85 -4.29 -20.85
C SER A 186 -13.67 -5.54 -20.46
N PHE A 187 -14.57 -5.44 -19.47
CA PHE A 187 -15.46 -6.55 -19.13
C PHE A 187 -16.48 -6.88 -20.24
N ILE A 188 -17.10 -5.86 -20.84
CA ILE A 188 -18.05 -6.06 -21.95
C ILE A 188 -17.34 -6.73 -23.13
N LEU A 189 -16.18 -6.20 -23.50
CA LEU A 189 -15.39 -6.71 -24.60
C LEU A 189 -14.94 -8.16 -24.34
N THR A 190 -14.59 -8.48 -23.10
CA THR A 190 -14.32 -9.85 -22.67
C THR A 190 -15.52 -10.74 -22.90
N ALA A 191 -16.70 -10.39 -22.37
CA ALA A 191 -17.89 -11.23 -22.47
C ALA A 191 -18.25 -11.51 -23.94
N VAL A 192 -18.25 -10.49 -24.80
CA VAL A 192 -18.57 -10.62 -26.22
C VAL A 192 -17.58 -11.52 -26.94
N PHE A 193 -16.28 -11.27 -26.78
CA PHE A 193 -15.24 -12.03 -27.49
C PHE A 193 -15.09 -13.46 -26.97
N THR A 194 -15.31 -13.71 -25.67
CA THR A 194 -15.31 -15.08 -25.15
C THR A 194 -16.48 -15.88 -25.73
N VAL A 195 -17.69 -15.30 -25.80
CA VAL A 195 -18.84 -15.97 -26.44
C VAL A 195 -18.56 -16.24 -27.91
N LEU A 196 -18.05 -15.23 -28.63
CA LEU A 196 -17.67 -15.40 -30.04
C LEU A 196 -16.66 -16.54 -30.21
N PHE A 197 -15.57 -16.51 -29.44
CA PHE A 197 -14.51 -17.54 -29.47
C PHE A 197 -15.03 -18.94 -29.14
N SER A 198 -16.06 -19.05 -28.30
CA SER A 198 -16.62 -20.34 -27.91
C SER A 198 -17.61 -20.93 -28.91
N LEU A 199 -18.24 -20.11 -29.75
CA LEU A 199 -19.23 -20.55 -30.74
C LEU A 199 -18.59 -21.06 -32.04
N PHE A 200 -17.40 -20.56 -32.37
CA PHE A 200 -16.59 -21.03 -33.49
C PHE A 200 -15.53 -22.05 -33.03
#